data_AF-A0A2D8IVY5-F1
#
_entry.id   AF-A0A2D8IVY5-F1
#
_cell.length_a   1.000
_cell.length_b   1.000
_cell.length_c   1.000
_cell.angle_alpha   90.00
_cell.angle_beta   90.00
_cell.angle_gamma   90.00
#
_symmetry.space_group_name_H-M   'P 1'
#
loop_
_entity.id
_entity.type
_entity.pdbx_description
1 polymer ?
#
loop_
_entity_poly.entity_id
_entity_poly.type
_entity_poly.pdbx_seq_one_letter_code
_entity_poly.pdbx_strand_id
1 'polypeptide(L)' 'MSDKRAHFEVRDLSPPIDYDSDGKPVYKGPERRRQNRRDGRDRREEVRFEFGKDDRRQKPGRREGDKAPKFW' A
#
# COMPACT_ATOMS: atom_id res chain seq x y z
N MET A 1 8.37 20.12 50.65
CA MET A 1 8.15 19.34 49.41
C MET A 1 7.78 20.35 48.33
N SER A 2 8.57 20.47 47.26
CA SER A 2 8.39 21.50 46.23
C SER A 2 7.36 21.03 45.19
N ASP A 3 6.22 21.68 45.12
CA ASP A 3 5.17 21.43 44.10
C ASP A 3 5.58 22.04 42.77
N LYS A 4 6.46 21.35 42.04
CA LYS A 4 6.78 21.71 40.65
C LYS A 4 5.72 21.08 39.75
N ARG A 5 4.77 21.88 39.28
CA ARG A 5 3.84 21.48 38.20
C ARG A 5 4.65 21.14 36.96
N ALA A 6 4.39 19.97 36.38
CA ALA A 6 5.03 19.55 35.13
C ALA A 6 4.60 20.50 34.00
N HIS A 7 5.55 21.30 33.50
CA HIS A 7 5.34 22.11 32.31
C HIS A 7 5.62 21.24 31.09
N PHE A 8 4.60 20.95 30.30
CA PHE A 8 4.77 20.24 29.03
C PHE A 8 4.82 21.28 27.91
N GLU A 9 6.00 21.52 27.37
CA GLU A 9 6.17 22.36 26.19
C GLU A 9 6.09 21.47 24.95
N VAL A 10 5.04 21.68 24.15
CA VAL A 10 4.97 21.10 22.81
C VAL A 10 5.95 21.90 21.96
N ARG A 11 7.13 21.33 21.72
CA ARG A 11 7.97 21.81 20.62
C ARG A 11 7.16 21.60 19.35
N ASP A 12 6.72 22.68 18.72
CA ASP A 12 6.10 22.63 17.42
C ASP A 12 7.09 22.02 16.43
N LEU A 13 6.95 20.71 16.22
CA LEU A 13 7.67 19.91 15.23
C LEU A 13 7.00 20.03 13.86
N SER A 14 6.30 21.14 13.58
CA SER A 14 5.75 21.40 12.26
C SER A 14 6.91 21.40 11.27
N PRO A 15 6.96 20.44 10.33
CA PRO A 15 7.95 20.50 9.26
C PRO A 15 7.81 21.84 8.54
N PRO A 16 8.87 22.39 7.93
CA PRO A 16 8.70 23.51 7.02
C PRO A 16 7.75 23.07 5.91
N ILE A 17 6.50 23.52 6.01
CA ILE A 17 5.48 23.31 5.01
C ILE A 17 5.69 24.45 4.03
N ASP A 18 6.21 24.10 2.86
CA ASP A 18 6.21 25.03 1.74
C ASP A 18 4.78 25.23 1.25
N TYR A 19 4.49 26.38 0.66
CA TYR A 19 3.19 26.67 0.07
C TYR A 19 3.32 26.87 -1.44
N ASP A 20 2.32 26.46 -2.22
CA ASP A 20 2.22 26.79 -3.64
C ASP A 20 1.71 28.23 -3.86
N SER A 21 1.58 28.63 -5.14
CA SER A 21 1.03 29.93 -5.53
C SER A 21 -0.40 30.16 -5.05
N ASP A 22 -1.16 29.10 -4.76
CA ASP A 22 -2.53 29.15 -4.25
C ASP A 22 -2.56 29.16 -2.70
N GLY A 23 -1.39 29.17 -2.04
CA GLY A 23 -1.29 29.13 -0.58
C GLY A 23 -1.59 27.75 0.02
N LYS A 24 -1.53 26.67 -0.77
CA LYS A 24 -1.74 25.30 -0.29
C LYS A 24 -0.41 24.67 0.12
N PRO A 25 -0.39 23.87 1.19
CA PRO A 25 0.82 23.20 1.64
C PRO A 25 1.32 22.17 0.61
N VAL A 26 2.57 22.29 0.17
CA VAL A 26 3.22 21.41 -0.82
C VAL A 26 4.50 20.81 -0.27
N TYR A 27 4.74 19.55 -0.62
CA TYR A 27 5.95 18.81 -0.24
C TYR A 27 7.09 19.08 -1.25
N LYS A 28 8.22 19.65 -0.80
CA LYS A 28 9.43 19.88 -1.63
C LYS A 28 10.58 18.88 -1.40
N GLY A 29 10.35 17.82 -0.63
CA GLY A 29 11.37 16.80 -0.36
C GLY A 29 11.47 15.72 -1.45
N PRO A 30 12.39 14.74 -1.29
CA PRO A 30 12.52 13.59 -2.20
C PRO A 30 11.23 12.77 -2.29
N GLU A 31 10.91 12.22 -3.46
CA GLU A 31 9.72 11.37 -3.66
C GLU A 31 9.63 10.27 -2.59
N ARG A 32 8.50 10.23 -1.87
CA ARG A 32 8.29 9.32 -0.73
C ARG A 32 7.61 8.02 -1.13
N ARG A 33 6.95 7.99 -2.30
CA ARG A 33 6.30 6.78 -2.80
C ARG A 33 7.37 5.79 -3.21
N ARG A 34 7.37 4.63 -2.54
CA ARG A 34 8.30 3.54 -2.89
C ARG A 34 7.95 2.87 -4.21
N GLN A 35 6.66 2.75 -4.52
CA GLN A 35 6.18 2.04 -5.70
C GLN A 35 4.86 2.64 -6.19
N ASN A 36 4.62 2.56 -7.50
CA ASN A 36 3.36 2.91 -8.11
C ASN A 36 2.41 1.70 -8.08
N ARG A 37 1.20 1.88 -7.52
CA ARG A 37 0.20 0.81 -7.44
C ARG A 37 -0.27 0.30 -8.80
N ARG A 38 -0.06 1.07 -9.88
CA ARG A 38 -0.48 0.73 -11.24
C ARG A 38 0.61 0.09 -12.10
N ASP A 39 1.85 -0.02 -11.60
CA ASP A 39 2.94 -0.67 -12.35
C ASP A 39 2.86 -2.21 -12.30
N GLY A 40 2.10 -2.77 -11.35
CA GLY A 40 1.88 -4.20 -11.25
C GLY A 40 0.93 -4.72 -12.34
N ARG A 41 1.14 -5.96 -12.79
CA ARG A 41 0.23 -6.66 -13.71
C ARG A 41 -1.20 -6.70 -13.16
N ASP A 42 -2.19 -6.48 -14.03
CA ASP A 42 -3.61 -6.57 -13.65
C ASP A 42 -3.97 -8.00 -13.24
N ARG A 43 -4.31 -8.19 -11.96
CA ARG A 43 -4.71 -9.48 -11.40
C ARG A 43 -6.06 -9.97 -11.94
N ARG A 44 -6.87 -9.09 -12.55
CA ARG A 44 -8.15 -9.48 -13.18
C ARG A 44 -7.93 -10.39 -14.37
N GLU A 45 -6.80 -10.25 -15.07
CA GLU A 45 -6.42 -11.17 -16.16
C GLU A 45 -6.30 -12.62 -15.67
N GLU A 46 -5.90 -12.82 -14.41
CA GLU A 46 -5.73 -14.14 -13.82
C GLU A 46 -7.02 -14.77 -13.29
N VAL A 47 -8.03 -13.94 -13.00
CA VAL A 47 -9.33 -14.38 -12.44
C VAL A 47 -10.36 -14.64 -13.54
N ARG A 48 -10.24 -13.96 -14.68
CA ARG A 48 -11.17 -14.10 -15.80
C ARG A 48 -11.11 -15.52 -16.38
N PHE A 49 -12.26 -16.20 -16.37
CA PHE A 49 -12.42 -17.49 -17.05
C PHE A 49 -12.44 -17.29 -18.56
N GLU A 50 -11.61 -18.04 -19.28
CA GLU A 50 -11.55 -18.08 -20.74
C GLU A 50 -11.31 -19.52 -21.19
N PHE A 51 -11.91 -19.92 -22.32
CA PHE A 51 -11.93 -21.32 -22.78
C PHE A 51 -10.53 -21.90 -23.07
N GLY A 52 -9.54 -21.07 -23.38
CA GLY A 52 -8.16 -21.48 -23.64
C GLY A 52 -7.16 -21.15 -22.52
N LYS A 53 -7.63 -20.64 -21.37
CA LYS A 53 -6.75 -20.33 -20.23
C LYS A 53 -6.54 -21.58 -19.37
N ASP A 54 -5.30 -21.80 -18.98
CA ASP A 54 -4.97 -22.83 -18.00
C ASP A 54 -5.72 -22.60 -16.69
N ASP A 55 -6.13 -23.70 -16.05
CA ASP A 55 -6.77 -23.62 -14.74
C ASP A 55 -5.81 -22.97 -13.73
N ARG A 56 -6.24 -21.85 -13.15
CA ARG A 56 -5.51 -21.11 -12.11
C ARG A 56 -5.11 -21.96 -10.90
N ARG A 57 -5.73 -23.11 -10.70
CA ARG A 57 -5.40 -24.11 -9.67
C ARG A 57 -4.05 -24.80 -9.93
N GLN A 58 -3.56 -24.79 -11.16
CA GLN A 58 -2.26 -25.38 -11.54
C GLN A 58 -1.07 -24.41 -11.34
N LYS A 59 -1.33 -23.15 -10.98
CA LYS A 59 -0.27 -22.15 -10.78
C LYS A 59 0.58 -22.43 -9.52
N PRO A 60 1.86 -22.05 -9.51
CA PRO A 60 2.72 -22.15 -8.31
C PRO A 60 2.14 -21.35 -7.14
N GLY A 61 2.25 -21.90 -5.92
CA GLY A 61 1.70 -21.31 -4.69
C GLY A 61 0.25 -21.69 -4.37
N ARG A 62 -0.40 -22.54 -5.18
CA ARG A 62 -1.70 -23.16 -4.87
C ARG A 62 -1.54 -24.41 -4.00
N ARG A 63 -2.62 -24.82 -3.32
CA ARG A 63 -2.56 -25.99 -2.43
C ARG A 63 -2.41 -27.25 -3.28
N GLU A 64 -1.71 -28.24 -2.76
CA GLU A 64 -1.51 -29.51 -3.46
C GLU A 64 -2.83 -30.18 -3.88
N GLY A 65 -3.84 -30.14 -2.99
CA GLY A 65 -5.18 -30.64 -3.26
C GLY A 65 -6.01 -29.83 -4.27
N ASP A 66 -5.56 -28.62 -4.67
CA ASP A 66 -6.27 -27.83 -5.68
C ASP A 66 -6.03 -28.37 -7.10
N LYS A 67 -4.94 -29.12 -7.33
CA LYS A 67 -4.56 -29.64 -8.66
C LYS A 67 -5.51 -30.69 -9.22
N ALA A 68 -6.09 -31.50 -8.34
CA ALA A 68 -6.97 -32.60 -8.69
C ALA A 68 -8.16 -32.63 -7.71
N PRO A 69 -9.12 -31.71 -7.87
CA PRO A 69 -10.27 -31.66 -6.98
C PRO A 69 -11.07 -32.97 -7.05
N LYS A 70 -11.25 -33.63 -5.90
CA LYS A 70 -12.11 -34.80 -5.72
C LYS A 70 -13.55 -34.36 -5.43
N PHE A 71 -14.18 -33.66 -6.35
CA PHE A 71 -15.62 -33.44 -6.28
C PHE A 71 -16.28 -33.95 -7.57
N TRP A 72 -17.48 -34.53 -7.38
CA TRP A 72 -18.12 -35.61 -8.15
C TRP A 72 -17.57 -37.01 -7.88
#